data_AF-A0A3D2IBX6-F1
#
_entry.id   AF-A0A3D2IBX6-F1
#
_cell.length_a   1.000
_cell.length_b   1.000
_cell.length_c   1.000
_cell.angle_alpha   90.00
_cell.angle_beta   90.00
_cell.angle_gamma   90.00
#
_symmetry.space_group_name_H-M   'P 1'
#
loop_
_entity.id
_entity.type
_entity.pdbx_description
1 polymer ?
#
loop_
_entity_poly.entity_id
_entity_poly.type
_entity_poly.pdbx_seq_one_letter_code
_entity_poly.pdbx_strand_id
1 'polypeptide(L)'
;MTLSTTTVKNSYSGNGSTTAFNYTFGINSTSELKVIIRSSLGTETTKTITTHYTVADAGAAGGTVTFTSGNTPASGETVVLIRDTNLTQETDYVANDPFPAETHEDALDKMQMQIQEIQEEVDRSIKLSRTNTMTSTEFTENATGRASKVLSFDSSGELSVTNEIGNFLGNWTTGTAFALRDIVRQNSTSDSSTFKNVYICTTAHTSTGSYLTQNDTSNWALLVEVASFDTLQELNDTNISSLASGHVLIYDGSDSFDNKAISGDATLAANGALTIASGAVETSMIADDAVTAAKMADDAVATAAIAADAVTGAKIADDAIDSEHYTDGSIDTAHIADSQVTTAKIADNAVTNAKLAGGAIDSGGLASTVISGHSALASADVDTSNDVLLINDASASANKKITVANLISSAGGLTDVVADTSPQLGGDLDVNGNDIVSTSNGNIDLLPNGTGKVIMDGNGSTGGVIVSDGNIDIRSGSGAVSKVKFYCEVNNAHAQTLQAQ
;
A
#
# COMPACT_ATOMS: atom_id res chain seq x y z
N MET A 1 -93.57 44.95 43.51
CA MET A 1 -92.38 45.55 42.84
C MET A 1 -92.58 45.35 41.33
N THR A 2 -91.65 45.60 40.40
CA THR A 2 -91.76 44.97 39.05
C THR A 2 -90.40 44.46 38.61
N LEU A 3 -90.31 43.15 38.35
CA LEU A 3 -89.08 42.51 37.91
C LEU A 3 -88.80 42.83 36.43
N SER A 4 -87.74 43.59 36.18
CA SER A 4 -87.31 44.00 34.84
C SER A 4 -86.06 43.25 34.34
N THR A 5 -85.49 42.37 35.15
CA THR A 5 -84.28 41.60 34.83
C THR A 5 -84.56 40.09 34.87
N THR A 6 -83.80 39.32 34.10
CA THR A 6 -83.82 37.84 34.08
C THR A 6 -82.65 37.22 34.83
N THR A 7 -81.77 38.05 35.38
CA THR A 7 -80.60 37.60 36.14
C THR A 7 -81.05 37.07 37.49
N VAL A 8 -80.58 35.88 37.87
CA VAL A 8 -80.87 35.26 39.18
C VAL A 8 -79.61 35.01 40.01
N LYS A 9 -78.44 35.29 39.44
CA LYS A 9 -77.13 35.11 40.07
C LYS A 9 -76.12 36.15 39.60
N ASN A 10 -75.19 36.49 40.48
CA ASN A 10 -74.00 37.26 40.16
C ASN A 10 -72.75 36.50 40.63
N SER A 11 -71.61 36.71 39.97
CA SER A 11 -70.35 36.07 40.36
C SER A 11 -69.21 37.07 40.29
N TYR A 12 -68.33 37.02 41.30
CA TYR A 12 -67.22 37.94 41.48
C TYR A 12 -65.94 37.17 41.87
N SER A 13 -64.78 37.68 41.49
CA SER A 13 -63.51 37.14 41.96
C SER A 13 -63.11 37.76 43.31
N GLY A 14 -62.74 36.92 44.26
CA GLY A 14 -62.12 37.33 45.52
C GLY A 14 -60.68 37.78 45.30
N ASN A 15 -60.27 38.82 46.02
CA ASN A 15 -58.92 39.39 45.97
C ASN A 15 -58.27 39.52 47.36
N GLY A 16 -58.92 38.97 48.41
CA GLY A 16 -58.46 39.07 49.79
C GLY A 16 -58.68 40.43 50.46
N SER A 17 -59.29 41.41 49.78
CA SER A 17 -59.48 42.77 50.32
C SER A 17 -60.90 43.32 50.13
N THR A 18 -61.59 43.00 49.04
CA THR A 18 -62.94 43.49 48.75
C THR A 18 -63.96 42.74 49.60
N THR A 19 -64.73 43.47 50.40
CA THR A 19 -65.73 42.90 51.31
C THR A 19 -67.17 43.13 50.86
N ALA A 20 -67.42 44.07 49.94
CA ALA A 20 -68.76 44.40 49.45
C ALA A 20 -68.91 44.01 47.98
N PHE A 21 -69.99 43.30 47.66
CA PHE A 21 -70.34 42.83 46.32
C PHE A 21 -71.80 43.12 46.04
N ASN A 22 -72.09 43.72 44.90
CA ASN A 22 -73.47 44.04 44.53
C ASN A 22 -74.17 42.78 44.00
N TYR A 23 -75.48 42.69 44.15
CA TYR A 23 -76.32 41.78 43.39
C TYR A 23 -77.27 42.61 42.52
N THR A 24 -77.62 42.12 41.33
CA THR A 24 -78.39 42.85 40.32
C THR A 24 -79.75 42.19 40.04
N PHE A 25 -80.28 41.47 41.02
CA PHE A 25 -81.54 40.75 40.95
C PHE A 25 -82.42 41.10 42.14
N GLY A 26 -83.73 41.11 41.96
CA GLY A 26 -84.67 41.43 43.04
C GLY A 26 -84.77 40.30 44.07
N ILE A 27 -84.92 40.65 45.35
CA ILE A 27 -85.23 39.74 46.47
C ILE A 27 -86.33 40.39 47.32
N ASN A 28 -87.28 39.61 47.86
CA ASN A 28 -88.35 40.15 48.72
C ASN A 28 -87.91 40.20 50.18
N SER A 29 -87.03 39.29 50.59
CA SER A 29 -86.43 39.25 51.92
C SER A 29 -84.94 38.97 51.82
N THR A 30 -84.15 39.46 52.79
CA THR A 30 -82.71 39.17 52.87
C THR A 30 -82.41 37.69 53.08
N SER A 31 -83.39 36.91 53.56
CA SER A 31 -83.29 35.44 53.68
C SER A 31 -83.33 34.70 52.35
N GLU A 32 -83.78 35.35 51.27
CA GLU A 32 -83.89 34.76 49.92
C GLU A 32 -82.61 34.99 49.09
N LEU A 33 -81.51 35.40 49.73
CA LEU A 33 -80.21 35.51 49.09
C LEU A 33 -79.22 34.56 49.75
N LYS A 34 -78.62 33.71 48.92
CA LYS A 34 -77.58 32.76 49.32
C LYS A 34 -76.23 33.17 48.77
N VAL A 35 -75.21 33.11 49.61
CA VAL A 35 -73.83 33.35 49.22
C VAL A 35 -73.06 32.05 49.25
N ILE A 36 -72.42 31.72 48.14
CA ILE A 36 -71.57 30.54 47.99
C ILE A 36 -70.15 31.01 47.67
N ILE A 37 -69.17 30.52 48.42
CA ILE A 37 -67.76 30.69 48.06
C ILE A 37 -67.28 29.42 47.38
N ARG A 38 -66.80 29.57 46.15
CA ARG A 38 -66.17 28.49 45.39
C ARG A 38 -64.65 28.68 45.43
N SER A 39 -63.95 27.68 45.95
CA SER A 39 -62.49 27.67 45.97
C SER A 39 -61.88 27.49 44.56
N SER A 40 -60.58 27.71 44.42
CA SER A 40 -59.83 27.48 43.18
C SER A 40 -59.84 26.02 42.71
N LEU A 41 -60.10 25.07 43.63
CA LEU A 41 -60.25 23.64 43.35
C LEU A 41 -61.70 23.25 43.03
N GLY A 42 -62.62 24.23 42.99
CA GLY A 42 -64.02 24.02 42.66
C GLY A 42 -64.92 23.62 43.83
N THR A 43 -64.39 23.42 45.05
CA THR A 43 -65.19 23.14 46.25
C THR A 43 -66.08 24.34 46.60
N GLU A 44 -67.37 24.10 46.75
CA GLU A 44 -68.38 25.12 47.08
C GLU A 44 -68.76 25.06 48.57
N THR A 45 -68.75 26.22 49.23
CA THR A 45 -69.17 26.37 50.64
C THR A 45 -70.27 27.41 50.72
N THR A 46 -71.47 26.99 51.15
CA THR A 46 -72.56 27.93 51.46
C THR A 46 -72.22 28.70 52.73
N LYS A 47 -72.32 30.02 52.68
CA LYS A 47 -72.10 30.91 53.81
C LYS A 47 -73.43 31.25 54.49
N THR A 48 -73.37 31.47 55.80
CA THR A 48 -74.54 31.82 56.62
C THR A 48 -74.67 33.33 56.77
N ILE A 49 -75.85 33.88 56.49
CA ILE A 49 -76.22 35.28 56.72
C ILE A 49 -76.03 35.66 58.20
N THR A 50 -75.70 36.92 58.48
CA THR A 50 -75.31 37.52 59.78
C THR A 50 -74.01 36.99 60.41
N THR A 51 -73.62 35.75 60.12
CA THR A 51 -72.34 35.18 60.58
C THR A 51 -71.19 35.55 59.63
N HIS A 52 -71.37 35.28 58.34
CA HIS A 52 -70.32 35.45 57.32
C HIS A 52 -70.54 36.68 56.44
N TYR A 53 -71.79 37.08 56.23
CA TYR A 53 -72.15 38.25 55.44
C TYR A 53 -73.46 38.88 55.93
N THR A 54 -73.66 40.16 55.62
CA THR A 54 -74.93 40.87 55.75
C THR A 54 -75.43 41.28 54.36
N VAL A 55 -76.74 41.50 54.23
CA VAL A 55 -77.38 41.95 52.99
C VAL A 55 -78.03 43.29 53.27
N ALA A 56 -77.75 44.28 52.43
CA ALA A 56 -78.36 45.59 52.44
C ALA A 56 -79.17 45.80 51.15
N ASP A 57 -80.25 46.58 51.25
CA ASP A 57 -81.12 47.01 50.15
C ASP A 57 -81.92 45.88 49.46
N ALA A 58 -82.89 45.30 50.16
CA ALA A 58 -83.89 44.41 49.54
C ALA A 58 -84.82 45.24 48.63
N GLY A 59 -84.71 45.04 47.31
CA GLY A 59 -85.36 45.90 46.30
C GLY A 59 -85.22 45.39 44.86
N ALA A 60 -85.97 45.97 43.92
CA ALA A 60 -86.09 45.52 42.51
C ALA A 60 -84.81 45.65 41.70
N ALA A 61 -84.00 46.66 42.06
CA ALA A 61 -82.80 47.05 41.33
C ALA A 61 -81.55 46.29 41.81
N GLY A 62 -81.71 45.34 42.74
CA GLY A 62 -80.60 44.71 43.44
C GLY A 62 -80.15 45.49 44.69
N GLY A 63 -79.06 45.04 45.29
CA GLY A 63 -78.52 45.58 46.55
C GLY A 63 -77.09 45.14 46.78
N THR A 64 -76.63 45.14 48.04
CA THR A 64 -75.22 44.84 48.36
C THR A 64 -75.10 43.76 49.43
N VAL A 65 -74.25 42.77 49.17
CA VAL A 65 -73.76 41.80 50.15
C VAL A 65 -72.44 42.29 50.71
N THR A 66 -72.33 42.36 52.04
CA THR A 66 -71.09 42.76 52.73
C THR A 66 -70.60 41.64 53.65
N PHE A 67 -69.39 41.14 53.44
CA PHE A 67 -68.76 40.14 54.29
C PHE A 67 -68.37 40.73 55.65
N THR A 68 -68.60 39.95 56.72
CA THR A 68 -68.23 40.34 58.09
C THR A 68 -66.72 40.23 58.30
N SER A 69 -66.19 40.90 59.32
CA SER A 69 -64.75 40.89 59.62
C SER A 69 -64.21 39.46 59.79
N GLY A 70 -63.10 39.15 59.12
CA GLY A 70 -62.49 37.82 59.11
C GLY A 70 -63.05 36.84 58.06
N ASN A 71 -64.08 37.23 57.30
CA ASN A 71 -64.70 36.41 56.26
C ASN A 71 -64.49 36.94 54.84
N THR A 72 -63.53 37.84 54.63
CA THR A 72 -63.22 38.41 53.31
C THR A 72 -62.81 37.29 52.34
N PRO A 73 -63.46 37.18 51.16
CA PRO A 73 -63.10 36.17 50.16
C PRO A 73 -61.64 36.30 49.73
N ALA A 74 -60.90 35.20 49.82
CA ALA A 74 -59.47 35.15 49.54
C ALA A 74 -59.17 35.26 48.04
N SER A 75 -57.91 35.56 47.70
CA SER A 75 -57.46 35.56 46.30
C SER A 75 -57.58 34.17 45.69
N GLY A 76 -58.22 34.07 44.52
CA GLY A 76 -58.49 32.79 43.84
C GLY A 76 -59.81 32.12 44.23
N GLU A 77 -60.57 32.68 45.17
CA GLU A 77 -61.95 32.27 45.41
C GLU A 77 -62.92 33.00 44.48
N THR A 78 -64.05 32.37 44.15
CA THR A 78 -65.17 32.99 43.45
C THR A 78 -66.33 33.15 44.42
N VAL A 79 -66.83 34.37 44.55
CA VAL A 79 -68.04 34.71 45.29
C VAL A 79 -69.23 34.56 44.34
N VAL A 80 -70.18 33.72 44.69
CA VAL A 80 -71.42 33.54 43.93
C VAL A 80 -72.59 33.98 44.81
N LEU A 81 -73.35 34.95 44.33
CA LEU A 81 -74.59 35.42 44.95
C LEU A 81 -75.74 34.84 44.14
N ILE A 82 -76.66 34.13 44.78
CA ILE A 82 -77.78 33.47 44.12
C ILE A 82 -79.06 33.79 44.87
N ARG A 83 -80.15 34.00 44.14
CA ARG A 83 -81.49 34.06 44.70
C ARG A 83 -82.00 32.66 45.04
N ASP A 84 -82.54 32.51 46.25
CA ASP A 84 -83.07 31.26 46.80
C ASP A 84 -84.45 31.58 47.38
N THR A 85 -85.43 31.81 46.50
CA THR A 85 -86.79 32.21 46.90
C THR A 85 -87.56 31.00 47.43
N ASN A 86 -88.22 31.16 48.58
CA ASN A 86 -88.94 30.06 49.20
C ASN A 86 -90.16 29.64 48.35
N LEU A 87 -90.34 28.34 48.11
CA LEU A 87 -91.43 27.77 47.29
C LEU A 87 -92.79 27.71 48.04
N THR A 88 -93.16 28.83 48.66
CA THR A 88 -94.39 28.97 49.46
C THR A 88 -95.29 30.07 48.90
N GLN A 89 -96.60 29.83 48.91
CA GLN A 89 -97.60 30.87 48.72
C GLN A 89 -97.97 31.45 50.09
N GLU A 90 -97.71 32.74 50.28
CA GLU A 90 -98.00 33.44 51.55
C GLU A 90 -99.29 34.26 51.48
N THR A 91 -99.70 34.65 50.28
CA THR A 91 -100.93 35.42 50.05
C THR A 91 -102.13 34.50 49.92
N ASP A 92 -103.11 34.68 50.81
CA ASP A 92 -104.42 34.03 50.79
C ASP A 92 -105.50 35.12 50.91
N TYR A 93 -106.30 35.30 49.86
CA TYR A 93 -107.41 36.25 49.85
C TYR A 93 -108.72 35.53 50.17
N VAL A 94 -109.42 35.97 51.21
CA VAL A 94 -110.77 35.47 51.48
C VAL A 94 -111.83 36.34 50.79
N ALA A 95 -113.04 35.80 50.65
CA ALA A 95 -114.12 36.48 49.94
C ALA A 95 -114.47 37.84 50.58
N ASN A 96 -114.47 38.89 49.76
CA ASN A 96 -114.73 40.30 50.12
C ASN A 96 -113.58 41.06 50.82
N ASP A 97 -112.38 40.48 50.89
CA ASP A 97 -111.22 41.22 51.37
C ASP A 97 -110.82 42.36 50.40
N PRO A 98 -110.22 43.45 50.93
CA PRO A 98 -109.55 44.43 50.08
C PRO A 98 -108.52 43.74 49.19
N PHE A 99 -108.46 44.12 47.93
CA PHE A 99 -107.52 43.60 46.94
C PHE A 99 -106.44 44.66 46.66
N PRO A 100 -105.48 44.88 47.57
CA PRO A 100 -104.43 45.87 47.39
C PRO A 100 -103.49 45.43 46.27
N ALA A 101 -103.23 46.35 45.34
CA ALA A 101 -102.32 46.10 44.22
C ALA A 101 -100.93 45.66 44.70
N GLU A 102 -100.41 46.26 45.78
CA GLU A 102 -99.06 45.96 46.31
C GLU A 102 -98.89 44.47 46.70
N THR A 103 -99.81 43.91 47.49
CA THR A 103 -99.77 42.49 47.88
C THR A 103 -99.90 41.56 46.67
N HIS A 104 -100.65 41.97 45.64
CA HIS A 104 -100.80 41.16 44.43
C HIS A 104 -99.54 41.21 43.55
N GLU A 105 -98.95 42.39 43.38
CA GLU A 105 -97.68 42.57 42.65
C GLU A 105 -96.54 41.82 43.35
N ASP A 106 -96.44 41.85 44.68
CA ASP A 106 -95.40 41.12 45.41
C ASP A 106 -95.56 39.59 45.29
N ALA A 107 -96.80 39.09 45.26
CA ALA A 107 -97.09 37.67 45.00
C ALA A 107 -96.74 37.26 43.56
N LEU A 108 -97.07 38.09 42.58
CA LEU A 108 -96.72 37.87 41.16
C LEU A 108 -95.21 37.93 40.93
N ASP A 109 -94.53 38.90 41.54
CA ASP A 109 -93.07 39.00 41.50
C ASP A 109 -92.43 37.76 42.11
N LYS A 110 -92.89 37.29 43.28
CA LYS A 110 -92.37 36.06 43.91
C LYS A 110 -92.49 34.85 42.97
N MET A 111 -93.66 34.65 42.33
CA MET A 111 -93.84 33.57 41.36
C MET A 111 -92.92 33.73 40.14
N GLN A 112 -92.77 34.96 39.63
CA GLN A 112 -91.86 35.23 38.51
C GLN A 112 -90.39 34.96 38.90
N MET A 113 -90.00 35.23 40.15
CA MET A 113 -88.66 34.91 40.67
C MET A 113 -88.41 33.41 40.70
N GLN A 114 -89.36 32.64 41.23
CA GLN A 114 -89.31 31.18 41.28
C GLN A 114 -89.23 30.58 39.86
N ILE A 115 -89.98 31.13 38.90
CA ILE A 115 -89.91 30.68 37.49
C ILE A 115 -88.52 30.92 36.89
N GLN A 116 -87.92 32.08 37.13
CA GLN A 116 -86.58 32.38 36.64
C GLN A 116 -85.52 31.45 37.26
N GLU A 117 -85.66 31.11 38.54
CA GLU A 117 -84.78 30.15 39.25
C GLU A 117 -84.92 28.75 38.66
N ILE A 118 -86.14 28.25 38.52
CA ILE A 118 -86.42 26.94 37.91
C ILE A 118 -85.87 26.88 36.47
N GLN A 119 -86.03 27.95 35.68
CA GLN A 119 -85.47 28.00 34.33
C GLN A 119 -83.94 27.88 34.34
N GLU A 120 -83.26 28.55 35.27
CA GLU A 120 -81.81 28.49 35.42
C GLU A 120 -81.32 27.11 35.91
N GLU A 121 -82.10 26.42 36.75
CA GLU A 121 -81.85 25.03 37.11
C GLU A 121 -82.04 24.08 35.92
N VAL A 122 -83.13 24.22 35.17
CA VAL A 122 -83.41 23.41 33.97
C VAL A 122 -82.33 23.61 32.91
N ASP A 123 -81.82 24.83 32.72
CA ASP A 123 -80.76 25.11 31.75
C ASP A 123 -79.41 24.49 32.12
N ARG A 124 -79.20 24.14 33.40
CA ARG A 124 -78.02 23.42 33.90
C ARG A 124 -78.23 21.90 34.01
N SER A 125 -79.43 21.40 33.69
CA SER A 125 -79.74 19.97 33.72
C SER A 125 -79.37 19.25 32.41
N ILE A 126 -79.30 17.92 32.46
CA ILE A 126 -79.14 17.08 31.26
C ILE A 126 -80.46 17.10 30.48
N LYS A 127 -80.43 17.61 29.25
CA LYS A 127 -81.61 17.70 28.37
C LYS A 127 -81.59 16.58 27.34
N LEU A 128 -82.65 15.77 27.34
CA LEU A 128 -82.93 14.83 26.25
C LEU A 128 -83.82 15.50 25.19
N SER A 129 -83.75 15.02 23.95
CA SER A 129 -84.64 15.50 22.88
C SER A 129 -86.10 15.28 23.25
N ARG A 130 -86.98 16.19 22.84
CA ARG A 130 -88.44 16.03 23.02
C ARG A 130 -89.02 14.82 22.27
N THR A 131 -88.29 14.29 21.29
CA THR A 131 -88.66 13.10 20.52
C THR A 131 -88.13 11.81 21.14
N ASN A 132 -87.38 11.89 22.23
CA ASN A 132 -86.85 10.73 22.93
C ASN A 132 -88.02 9.97 23.61
N THR A 133 -87.99 8.64 23.56
CA THR A 133 -89.07 7.75 24.04
C THR A 133 -88.85 7.22 25.45
N MET A 134 -87.77 7.60 26.12
CA MET A 134 -87.47 7.17 27.49
C MET A 134 -88.56 7.63 28.45
N THR A 135 -88.94 6.75 29.37
CA THR A 135 -90.04 6.98 30.31
C THR A 135 -89.61 7.64 31.62
N SER A 136 -88.30 7.69 31.88
CA SER A 136 -87.72 8.31 33.08
C SER A 136 -86.30 8.81 32.81
N THR A 137 -85.84 9.78 33.58
CA THR A 137 -84.42 10.16 33.68
C THR A 137 -83.84 9.84 35.05
N GLU A 138 -84.59 9.08 35.85
CA GLU A 138 -84.20 8.66 37.19
C GLU A 138 -83.17 7.54 37.12
N PHE A 139 -82.07 7.70 37.87
CA PHE A 139 -81.14 6.61 38.09
C PHE A 139 -81.72 5.65 39.13
N THR A 140 -82.03 4.43 38.72
CA THR A 140 -82.51 3.36 39.62
C THR A 140 -81.41 2.81 40.54
N GLU A 141 -80.14 3.05 40.18
CA GLU A 141 -78.96 2.62 40.92
C GLU A 141 -78.68 3.52 42.14
N ASN A 142 -78.51 2.90 43.31
CA ASN A 142 -78.19 3.62 44.55
C ASN A 142 -76.80 4.28 44.50
N ALA A 143 -76.49 5.15 45.46
CA ALA A 143 -75.23 5.90 45.49
C ALA A 143 -73.98 5.01 45.46
N THR A 144 -74.00 3.86 46.14
CA THR A 144 -72.90 2.88 46.11
C THR A 144 -72.74 2.24 44.74
N GLY A 145 -73.85 1.90 44.08
CA GLY A 145 -73.88 1.33 42.73
C GLY A 145 -73.38 2.31 41.65
N ARG A 146 -73.45 3.62 41.91
CA ARG A 146 -72.97 4.68 41.00
C ARG A 146 -71.53 5.12 41.25
N ALA A 147 -70.93 4.76 42.38
CA ALA A 147 -69.58 5.21 42.73
C ALA A 147 -68.55 4.74 41.68
N SER A 148 -67.71 5.66 41.19
CA SER A 148 -66.64 5.41 40.21
C SER A 148 -67.09 4.83 38.86
N LYS A 149 -68.37 4.99 38.52
CA LYS A 149 -68.94 4.58 37.23
C LYS A 149 -69.22 5.80 36.34
N VAL A 150 -69.36 5.56 35.05
CA VAL A 150 -69.67 6.60 34.06
C VAL A 150 -71.14 6.62 33.74
N LEU A 151 -71.64 7.81 33.39
CA LEU A 151 -72.95 8.00 32.78
C LEU A 151 -72.90 7.49 31.34
N SER A 152 -73.81 6.60 30.98
CA SER A 152 -73.86 5.93 29.68
C SER A 152 -75.29 5.65 29.25
N PHE A 153 -75.46 5.12 28.04
CA PHE A 153 -76.71 4.52 27.60
C PHE A 153 -76.54 3.01 27.52
N ASP A 154 -77.53 2.26 27.97
CA ASP A 154 -77.53 0.79 27.84
C ASP A 154 -77.89 0.34 26.41
N SER A 155 -77.98 -0.98 26.19
CA SER A 155 -78.30 -1.55 24.88
C SER A 155 -79.70 -1.18 24.36
N SER A 156 -80.58 -0.72 25.25
CA SER A 156 -81.93 -0.26 24.92
C SER A 156 -81.98 1.27 24.72
N GLY A 157 -80.85 1.96 24.90
CA GLY A 157 -80.76 3.42 24.80
C GLY A 157 -81.27 4.16 26.03
N GLU A 158 -81.44 3.48 27.17
CA GLU A 158 -81.86 4.08 28.45
C GLU A 158 -80.64 4.56 29.24
N LEU A 159 -80.80 5.61 30.07
CA LEU A 159 -79.69 6.12 30.88
C LEU A 159 -79.27 5.08 31.91
N SER A 160 -77.98 4.79 31.94
CA SER A 160 -77.40 3.79 32.82
C SER A 160 -76.06 4.23 33.36
N VAL A 161 -75.71 3.72 34.53
CA VAL A 161 -74.44 4.01 35.21
C VAL A 161 -73.60 2.74 35.20
N THR A 162 -72.60 2.70 34.32
CA THR A 162 -71.81 1.49 34.02
C THR A 162 -70.32 1.73 34.19
N ASN A 163 -69.54 0.65 34.24
CA ASN A 163 -68.09 0.75 34.17
C ASN A 163 -67.70 1.00 32.70
N GLU A 164 -66.93 2.05 32.44
CA GLU A 164 -66.44 2.34 31.08
C GLU A 164 -65.44 1.28 30.59
N ILE A 165 -64.80 0.56 31.51
CA ILE A 165 -63.80 -0.46 31.24
C ILE A 165 -64.04 -1.62 32.22
N GLY A 166 -63.90 -2.86 31.77
CA GLY A 166 -63.99 -4.04 32.63
C GLY A 166 -62.80 -4.14 33.60
N ASN A 167 -62.65 -5.28 34.26
CA ASN A 167 -61.56 -5.49 35.21
C ASN A 167 -60.23 -5.66 34.46
N PHE A 168 -59.16 -5.11 35.04
CA PHE A 168 -57.82 -5.46 34.61
C PHE A 168 -57.43 -6.80 35.24
N LEU A 169 -57.36 -7.84 34.42
CA LEU A 169 -57.10 -9.22 34.86
C LEU A 169 -55.61 -9.60 34.81
N GLY A 170 -54.72 -8.62 34.62
CA GLY A 170 -53.28 -8.83 34.70
C GLY A 170 -52.68 -9.41 33.41
N ASN A 171 -51.81 -10.41 33.56
CA ASN A 171 -51.16 -11.10 32.44
C ASN A 171 -52.04 -12.25 31.92
N TRP A 172 -51.99 -12.51 30.61
CA TRP A 172 -52.73 -13.61 30.00
C TRP A 172 -52.47 -14.93 30.72
N THR A 173 -53.57 -15.61 31.03
CA THR A 173 -53.59 -16.94 31.65
C THR A 173 -54.70 -17.74 30.97
N THR A 174 -54.42 -19.00 30.62
CA THR A 174 -55.39 -19.91 30.01
C THR A 174 -56.48 -20.29 31.02
N GLY A 175 -57.74 -20.41 30.58
CA GLY A 175 -58.86 -20.77 31.43
C GLY A 175 -59.45 -19.62 32.26
N THR A 176 -58.97 -18.39 32.06
CA THR A 176 -59.53 -17.19 32.69
C THR A 176 -60.83 -16.79 31.99
N ALA A 177 -61.89 -16.56 32.74
CA ALA A 177 -63.14 -16.01 32.21
C ALA A 177 -63.01 -14.48 32.08
N PHE A 178 -63.25 -13.97 30.87
CA PHE A 178 -63.25 -12.55 30.55
C PHE A 178 -64.68 -12.08 30.29
N ALA A 179 -65.12 -11.07 31.03
CA ALA A 179 -66.32 -10.32 30.72
C ALA A 179 -66.07 -9.32 29.59
N LEU A 180 -67.16 -8.81 29.00
CA LEU A 180 -67.08 -7.73 28.02
C LEU A 180 -66.32 -6.53 28.60
N ARG A 181 -65.37 -5.99 27.84
CA ARG A 181 -64.47 -4.87 28.19
C ARG A 181 -63.41 -5.15 29.25
N ASP A 182 -63.25 -6.38 29.74
CA ASP A 182 -62.10 -6.73 30.59
C ASP A 182 -60.78 -6.48 29.85
N ILE A 183 -59.75 -6.08 30.58
CA ILE A 183 -58.43 -5.80 30.02
C ILE A 183 -57.45 -6.88 30.43
N VAL A 184 -56.64 -7.32 29.46
CA VAL A 184 -55.54 -8.26 29.70
C VAL A 184 -54.26 -7.78 29.01
N ARG A 185 -53.12 -7.99 29.66
CA ARG A 185 -51.81 -7.89 29.00
C ARG A 185 -51.47 -9.22 28.38
N GLN A 186 -51.08 -9.19 27.11
CA GLN A 186 -50.51 -10.36 26.46
C GLN A 186 -49.29 -10.86 27.25
N ASN A 187 -49.20 -12.17 27.41
CA ASN A 187 -48.09 -12.86 28.06
C ASN A 187 -47.63 -13.97 27.10
N SER A 188 -46.73 -13.63 26.18
CA SER A 188 -46.10 -14.62 25.31
C SER A 188 -44.81 -15.08 25.96
N THR A 189 -44.76 -16.30 26.49
CA THR A 189 -43.51 -16.95 26.92
C THR A 189 -42.92 -17.85 25.83
N SER A 190 -43.61 -18.01 24.69
CA SER A 190 -43.22 -18.90 23.59
C SER A 190 -42.54 -18.17 22.43
N ASP A 191 -42.51 -16.84 22.43
CA ASP A 191 -41.78 -16.05 21.48
C ASP A 191 -40.77 -15.20 22.26
N SER A 192 -39.50 -15.27 21.91
CA SER A 192 -38.42 -14.52 22.55
C SER A 192 -38.60 -12.99 22.46
N SER A 193 -39.62 -12.52 21.74
CA SER A 193 -40.11 -11.15 21.70
C SER A 193 -41.14 -10.89 22.80
N THR A 194 -40.82 -9.98 23.72
CA THR A 194 -41.69 -9.61 24.84
C THR A 194 -42.83 -8.68 24.38
N PHE A 195 -43.71 -9.10 23.48
CA PHE A 195 -44.87 -8.29 23.10
C PHE A 195 -45.82 -8.18 24.30
N LYS A 196 -45.84 -7.02 24.96
CA LYS A 196 -46.73 -6.70 26.09
C LYS A 196 -47.94 -5.86 25.65
N ASN A 197 -48.51 -6.19 24.50
CA ASN A 197 -49.71 -5.52 24.01
C ASN A 197 -50.85 -5.65 25.03
N VAL A 198 -51.66 -4.60 25.11
CA VAL A 198 -52.82 -4.55 26.00
C VAL A 198 -54.07 -4.70 25.16
N TYR A 199 -54.89 -5.68 25.50
CA TYR A 199 -56.13 -5.99 24.78
C TYR A 199 -57.34 -5.75 25.67
N ILE A 200 -58.44 -5.39 25.03
CA ILE A 200 -59.76 -5.30 25.64
C ILE A 200 -60.67 -6.37 25.05
N CYS A 201 -61.38 -7.09 25.92
CA CYS A 201 -62.31 -8.14 25.54
C CYS A 201 -63.54 -7.52 24.85
N THR A 202 -63.85 -7.96 23.63
CA THR A 202 -65.02 -7.48 22.86
C THR A 202 -66.20 -8.45 22.89
N THR A 203 -65.97 -9.70 23.29
CA THR A 203 -67.00 -10.72 23.44
C THR A 203 -66.69 -11.55 24.68
N ALA A 204 -67.63 -11.67 25.62
CA ALA A 204 -67.40 -12.46 26.84
C ALA A 204 -67.11 -13.93 26.50
N HIS A 205 -65.99 -14.46 27.00
CA HIS A 205 -65.52 -15.82 26.72
C HIS A 205 -64.54 -16.29 27.81
N THR A 206 -64.14 -17.56 27.76
CA THR A 206 -63.05 -18.09 28.58
C THR A 206 -61.83 -18.30 27.69
N SER A 207 -60.66 -17.81 28.11
CA SER A 207 -59.44 -17.91 27.30
C SER A 207 -59.09 -19.36 27.00
N THR A 208 -58.84 -19.65 25.73
CA THR A 208 -58.31 -20.93 25.25
C THR A 208 -56.89 -20.73 24.72
N GLY A 209 -56.02 -21.72 24.91
CA GLY A 209 -54.62 -21.67 24.46
C GLY A 209 -53.68 -20.93 25.41
N SER A 210 -52.38 -21.15 25.23
CA SER A 210 -51.34 -20.68 26.15
C SER A 210 -51.08 -19.16 26.09
N TYR A 211 -51.49 -18.49 25.01
CA TYR A 211 -51.28 -17.06 24.77
C TYR A 211 -52.43 -16.47 23.94
N LEU A 212 -52.63 -15.16 24.05
CA LEU A 212 -53.54 -14.42 23.18
C LEU A 212 -52.88 -14.26 21.80
N THR A 213 -53.44 -14.88 20.77
CA THR A 213 -52.98 -14.76 19.39
C THR A 213 -53.37 -13.39 18.83
N GLN A 214 -52.44 -12.66 18.19
CA GLN A 214 -52.68 -11.30 17.68
C GLN A 214 -53.86 -11.16 16.70
N ASN A 215 -54.39 -12.27 16.17
CA ASN A 215 -55.44 -12.29 15.14
C ASN A 215 -56.84 -12.71 15.65
N ASP A 216 -57.06 -12.89 16.95
CA ASP A 216 -58.43 -13.15 17.46
C ASP A 216 -59.23 -11.84 17.59
N THR A 217 -59.62 -11.27 16.45
CA THR A 217 -60.45 -10.07 16.37
C THR A 217 -61.92 -10.31 16.73
N SER A 218 -62.31 -11.58 16.93
CA SER A 218 -63.69 -11.95 17.30
C SER A 218 -63.95 -11.74 18.80
N ASN A 219 -62.92 -11.97 19.61
CA ASN A 219 -63.01 -11.84 21.07
C ASN A 219 -62.22 -10.66 21.63
N TRP A 220 -61.30 -10.07 20.86
CA TRP A 220 -60.38 -9.04 21.34
C TRP A 220 -60.24 -7.85 20.40
N ALA A 221 -60.08 -6.66 20.99
CA ALA A 221 -59.59 -5.47 20.31
C ALA A 221 -58.28 -5.00 20.97
N LEU A 222 -57.35 -4.52 20.14
CA LEU A 222 -56.10 -3.94 20.62
C LEU A 222 -56.36 -2.56 21.22
N LEU A 223 -55.94 -2.36 22.47
CA LEU A 223 -56.07 -1.07 23.15
C LEU A 223 -54.75 -0.28 23.07
N VAL A 224 -53.63 -0.97 23.31
CA VAL A 224 -52.29 -0.41 23.23
C VAL A 224 -51.41 -1.39 22.48
N GLU A 225 -50.92 -0.93 21.33
CA GLU A 225 -49.78 -1.53 20.66
C GLU A 225 -48.51 -1.02 21.33
N VAL A 226 -47.74 -1.90 21.95
CA VAL A 226 -46.42 -1.55 22.48
C VAL A 226 -45.43 -1.69 21.32
N ALA A 227 -45.22 -0.60 20.59
CA ALA A 227 -44.44 -0.57 19.35
C ALA A 227 -42.92 -0.42 19.54
N SER A 228 -42.35 -0.70 20.71
CA SER A 228 -40.93 -0.40 20.97
C SER A 228 -40.13 -1.61 21.41
N PHE A 229 -39.21 -2.03 20.54
CA PHE A 229 -38.05 -2.86 20.85
C PHE A 229 -37.27 -2.19 21.99
N ASP A 230 -37.18 -2.84 23.15
CA ASP A 230 -36.68 -2.24 24.40
C ASP A 230 -35.15 -2.34 24.49
N THR A 231 -34.52 -3.13 23.62
CA THR A 231 -33.06 -3.26 23.55
C THR A 231 -32.56 -3.51 22.11
N LEU A 232 -31.31 -3.11 21.83
CA LEU A 232 -30.57 -3.52 20.62
C LEU A 232 -30.50 -5.05 20.47
N GLN A 233 -30.74 -5.80 21.57
CA GLN A 233 -30.68 -7.25 21.62
C GLN A 233 -31.88 -7.93 20.92
N GLU A 234 -32.99 -7.20 20.75
CA GLU A 234 -34.23 -7.67 20.12
C GLU A 234 -34.28 -7.38 18.61
N LEU A 235 -33.33 -6.62 18.08
CA LEU A 235 -33.08 -6.52 16.64
C LEU A 235 -32.29 -7.76 16.20
N ASN A 236 -32.95 -8.92 16.11
CA ASN A 236 -32.31 -10.21 15.77
C ASN A 236 -31.42 -10.14 14.53
N ASP A 237 -31.73 -9.25 13.59
CA ASP A 237 -30.99 -9.08 12.34
C ASP A 237 -29.71 -8.21 12.54
N THR A 238 -29.72 -7.25 13.47
CA THR A 238 -28.54 -6.39 13.76
C THR A 238 -27.70 -6.84 14.95
N ASN A 239 -28.15 -7.83 15.71
CA ASN A 239 -27.47 -8.29 16.90
C ASN A 239 -26.28 -9.18 16.51
N ILE A 240 -25.06 -8.76 16.84
CA ILE A 240 -23.84 -9.56 16.67
C ILE A 240 -23.88 -10.67 17.74
N SER A 241 -24.61 -11.74 17.44
CA SER A 241 -24.94 -12.84 18.35
C SER A 241 -23.73 -13.65 18.83
N SER A 242 -22.56 -13.45 18.22
CA SER A 242 -21.28 -13.89 18.79
C SER A 242 -20.16 -12.96 18.35
N LEU A 243 -19.20 -12.71 19.26
CA LEU A 243 -17.93 -12.02 18.99
C LEU A 243 -16.99 -12.85 18.06
N ALA A 244 -17.55 -13.68 17.18
CA ALA A 244 -16.78 -14.45 16.21
C ALA A 244 -16.31 -13.50 15.10
N SER A 245 -14.99 -13.35 14.95
CA SER A 245 -14.25 -12.72 13.84
C SER A 245 -15.04 -11.75 12.92
N GLY A 246 -14.84 -10.44 13.12
CA GLY A 246 -15.12 -9.34 12.18
C GLY A 246 -16.27 -9.50 11.19
N HIS A 247 -17.49 -9.70 11.69
CA HIS A 247 -18.66 -9.61 10.85
C HIS A 247 -19.03 -8.13 10.57
N VAL A 248 -19.72 -7.90 9.45
CA VAL A 248 -20.23 -6.58 9.05
C VAL A 248 -21.74 -6.69 8.81
N LEU A 249 -22.47 -5.63 9.15
CA LEU A 249 -23.88 -5.49 8.81
C LEU A 249 -24.00 -5.13 7.33
N ILE A 250 -24.60 -6.01 6.54
CA ILE A 250 -24.82 -5.81 5.11
C ILE A 250 -26.32 -5.61 4.91
N TYR A 251 -26.69 -4.53 4.21
CA TYR A 251 -28.04 -4.37 3.70
C TYR A 251 -28.16 -5.16 2.39
N ASP A 252 -28.96 -6.21 2.37
CA ASP A 252 -29.09 -7.12 1.23
C ASP A 252 -30.21 -6.71 0.24
N GLY A 253 -30.91 -5.60 0.52
CA GLY A 253 -32.01 -5.09 -0.29
C GLY A 253 -33.38 -5.63 0.10
N SER A 254 -33.45 -6.56 1.06
CA SER A 254 -34.66 -6.81 1.85
C SER A 254 -34.71 -5.83 3.01
N ASP A 255 -35.85 -5.67 3.68
CA ASP A 255 -35.99 -4.81 4.88
C ASP A 255 -35.22 -5.37 6.12
N SER A 256 -34.17 -6.18 5.91
CA SER A 256 -33.32 -6.83 6.91
C SER A 256 -31.85 -6.43 6.75
N PHE A 257 -31.16 -6.27 7.88
CA PHE A 257 -29.70 -6.12 7.90
C PHE A 257 -29.10 -7.46 8.28
N ASP A 258 -28.30 -8.07 7.42
CA ASP A 258 -27.70 -9.36 7.70
C ASP A 258 -26.32 -9.18 8.34
N ASN A 259 -26.09 -9.84 9.48
CA ASN A 259 -24.77 -9.96 10.08
C ASN A 259 -23.95 -11.04 9.35
N LYS A 260 -23.04 -10.64 8.45
CA LYS A 260 -22.22 -11.56 7.65
C LYS A 260 -20.74 -11.47 8.00
N ALA A 261 -20.10 -12.62 8.16
CA ALA A 261 -18.65 -12.70 8.25
C ALA A 261 -18.01 -12.26 6.92
N ILE A 262 -17.02 -11.36 6.98
CA ILE A 262 -16.08 -11.21 5.86
C ILE A 262 -15.09 -12.37 5.95
N SER A 263 -15.17 -13.31 5.01
CA SER A 263 -14.31 -14.50 4.95
C SER A 263 -14.04 -14.93 3.51
N GLY A 264 -12.98 -15.72 3.31
CA GLY A 264 -12.48 -16.11 1.99
C GLY A 264 -11.27 -15.25 1.61
N ASP A 265 -11.39 -14.52 0.51
CA ASP A 265 -10.33 -13.67 -0.05
C ASP A 265 -9.91 -12.52 0.88
N ALA A 266 -10.85 -12.05 1.69
CA ALA A 266 -10.62 -11.11 2.76
C ALA A 266 -11.12 -11.69 4.08
N THR A 267 -10.43 -11.39 5.17
CA THR A 267 -10.87 -11.72 6.54
C THR A 267 -10.73 -10.49 7.41
N LEU A 268 -11.79 -10.13 8.12
CA LEU A 268 -11.78 -9.05 9.11
C LEU A 268 -11.61 -9.66 10.52
N ALA A 269 -10.56 -9.24 11.23
CA ALA A 269 -10.33 -9.66 12.60
C ALA A 269 -11.19 -8.83 13.59
N ALA A 270 -11.43 -9.37 14.78
CA ALA A 270 -12.24 -8.69 15.81
C ALA A 270 -11.64 -7.36 16.31
N ASN A 271 -10.35 -7.11 16.06
CA ASN A 271 -9.68 -5.84 16.36
C ASN A 271 -9.81 -4.80 15.21
N GLY A 272 -10.61 -5.09 14.18
CA GLY A 272 -10.81 -4.21 13.02
C GLY A 272 -9.73 -4.32 11.93
N ALA A 273 -8.74 -5.21 12.08
CA ALA A 273 -7.74 -5.41 11.04
C ALA A 273 -8.31 -6.23 9.87
N LEU A 274 -8.35 -5.62 8.69
CA LEU A 274 -8.66 -6.32 7.45
C LEU A 274 -7.39 -6.98 6.90
N THR A 275 -7.47 -8.27 6.60
CA THR A 275 -6.39 -9.04 5.99
C THR A 275 -6.86 -9.63 4.67
N ILE A 276 -5.97 -9.68 3.68
CA ILE A 276 -6.22 -10.29 2.38
C ILE A 276 -5.47 -11.63 2.34
N ALA A 277 -6.14 -12.69 1.89
CA ALA A 277 -5.55 -14.02 1.82
C ALA A 277 -4.44 -14.09 0.76
N SER A 278 -3.51 -15.03 0.93
CA SER A 278 -2.47 -15.27 -0.08
C SER A 278 -3.12 -15.70 -1.40
N GLY A 279 -2.76 -15.02 -2.49
CA GLY A 279 -3.30 -15.30 -3.83
C GLY A 279 -4.67 -14.69 -4.12
N ALA A 280 -5.32 -14.02 -3.15
CA ALA A 280 -6.63 -13.38 -3.35
C ALA A 280 -6.57 -12.14 -4.26
N VAL A 281 -5.40 -11.51 -4.40
CA VAL A 281 -5.22 -10.37 -5.29
C VAL A 281 -4.78 -10.87 -6.66
N GLU A 282 -5.69 -10.83 -7.63
CA GLU A 282 -5.41 -11.14 -9.03
C GLU A 282 -4.78 -9.93 -9.75
N THR A 283 -4.09 -10.17 -10.87
CA THR A 283 -3.43 -9.10 -11.64
C THR A 283 -4.41 -8.04 -12.11
N SER A 284 -5.64 -8.40 -12.49
CA SER A 284 -6.69 -7.46 -12.92
C SER A 284 -7.26 -6.61 -11.79
N MET A 285 -7.03 -6.99 -10.52
CA MET A 285 -7.47 -6.19 -9.36
C MET A 285 -6.51 -5.04 -9.05
N ILE A 286 -5.29 -5.09 -9.60
CA ILE A 286 -4.30 -4.03 -9.50
C ILE A 286 -4.32 -3.26 -10.81
N ALA A 287 -4.70 -1.98 -10.78
CA ALA A 287 -4.62 -1.14 -11.98
C ALA A 287 -3.16 -0.98 -12.44
N ASP A 288 -2.97 -0.74 -13.73
CA ASP A 288 -1.65 -0.41 -14.29
C ASP A 288 -1.02 0.76 -13.51
N ASP A 289 0.27 0.65 -13.22
CA ASP A 289 1.05 1.61 -12.42
C ASP A 289 0.57 1.84 -10.97
N ALA A 290 -0.39 1.04 -10.46
CA ALA A 290 -0.91 1.23 -9.10
C ALA A 290 0.13 0.90 -8.01
N VAL A 291 1.08 -0.01 -8.26
CA VAL A 291 2.19 -0.32 -7.36
C VAL A 291 3.43 0.46 -7.82
N THR A 292 3.66 1.60 -7.18
CA THR A 292 4.84 2.45 -7.45
C THR A 292 5.97 2.12 -6.50
N ALA A 293 7.20 2.55 -6.82
CA ALA A 293 8.36 2.36 -5.96
C ALA A 293 8.13 2.85 -4.52
N ALA A 294 7.44 3.97 -4.33
CA ALA A 294 7.12 4.52 -3.00
C ALA A 294 6.12 3.67 -2.18
N LYS A 295 5.37 2.77 -2.82
CA LYS A 295 4.44 1.84 -2.15
C LYS A 295 5.10 0.51 -1.79
N MET A 296 6.33 0.30 -2.24
CA MET A 296 7.12 -0.89 -1.95
C MET A 296 8.11 -0.55 -0.83
N ALA A 297 8.29 -1.46 0.11
CA ALA A 297 9.38 -1.33 1.06
C ALA A 297 10.73 -1.49 0.34
N ASP A 298 11.78 -0.89 0.91
CA ASP A 298 13.14 -1.14 0.47
C ASP A 298 13.40 -2.66 0.47
N ASP A 299 14.06 -3.16 -0.58
CA ASP A 299 14.34 -4.60 -0.80
C ASP A 299 13.12 -5.53 -0.95
N ALA A 300 11.90 -5.00 -1.17
CA ALA A 300 10.70 -5.83 -1.31
C ALA A 300 10.71 -6.79 -2.52
N VAL A 301 11.50 -6.50 -3.57
CA VAL A 301 11.64 -7.35 -4.75
C VAL A 301 12.79 -8.33 -4.56
N ALA A 302 12.47 -9.56 -4.17
CA ALA A 302 13.45 -10.64 -4.16
C ALA A 302 13.88 -11.01 -5.59
N THR A 303 15.11 -11.52 -5.76
CA THR A 303 15.63 -11.96 -7.07
C THR A 303 14.72 -12.99 -7.75
N ALA A 304 14.08 -13.89 -6.99
CA ALA A 304 13.12 -14.86 -7.51
C ALA A 304 11.84 -14.24 -8.09
N ALA A 305 11.50 -13.00 -7.74
CA ALA A 305 10.38 -12.26 -8.30
C ALA A 305 10.72 -11.62 -9.67
N ILE A 306 12.01 -11.55 -10.02
CA ILE A 306 12.49 -11.08 -11.31
C ILE A 306 12.67 -12.30 -12.22
N ALA A 307 11.81 -12.43 -13.22
CA ALA A 307 11.94 -13.52 -14.19
C ALA A 307 13.29 -13.44 -14.95
N ALA A 308 13.77 -14.57 -15.47
CA ALA A 308 14.93 -14.59 -16.35
C ALA A 308 14.73 -13.61 -17.52
N ASP A 309 15.77 -12.87 -17.87
CA ASP A 309 15.77 -11.83 -18.91
C ASP A 309 14.78 -10.67 -18.68
N ALA A 310 14.16 -10.57 -17.49
CA ALA A 310 13.22 -9.48 -17.21
C ALA A 310 13.92 -8.12 -17.15
N VAL A 311 15.19 -8.05 -16.73
CA VAL A 311 16.00 -6.83 -16.78
C VAL A 311 16.69 -6.76 -18.15
N THR A 312 16.03 -6.11 -19.11
CA THR A 312 16.57 -5.91 -20.45
C THR A 312 17.52 -4.70 -20.47
N GLY A 313 18.34 -4.58 -21.52
CA GLY A 313 19.23 -3.42 -21.68
C GLY A 313 18.51 -2.08 -21.59
N ALA A 314 17.27 -1.97 -22.07
CA ALA A 314 16.46 -0.75 -21.96
C ALA A 314 16.03 -0.40 -20.52
N LYS A 315 16.11 -1.34 -19.58
CA LYS A 315 15.83 -1.13 -18.15
C LYS A 315 17.08 -0.76 -17.35
N ILE A 316 18.27 -0.86 -17.97
CA ILE A 316 19.55 -0.46 -17.40
C ILE A 316 19.87 0.90 -18.00
N ALA A 317 20.17 1.89 -17.15
CA ALA A 317 20.56 3.21 -17.65
C ALA A 317 21.93 3.13 -18.35
N ASP A 318 22.15 4.00 -19.33
CA ASP A 318 23.45 4.12 -20.00
C ASP A 318 24.55 4.37 -18.94
N ASP A 319 25.68 3.68 -19.11
CA ASP A 319 26.83 3.71 -18.20
C ASP A 319 26.56 3.28 -16.74
N ALA A 320 25.42 2.64 -16.45
CA ALA A 320 25.09 2.19 -15.09
C ALA A 320 25.96 1.03 -14.57
N ILE A 321 26.57 0.24 -15.47
CA ILE A 321 27.40 -0.91 -15.12
C ILE A 321 28.88 -0.50 -15.18
N ASP A 322 29.47 -0.25 -14.02
CA ASP A 322 30.88 0.09 -13.84
C ASP A 322 31.74 -1.11 -13.36
N SER A 323 33.02 -0.87 -13.03
CA SER A 323 33.95 -1.92 -12.61
C SER A 323 33.56 -2.65 -11.31
N GLU A 324 32.77 -2.03 -10.41
CA GLU A 324 32.31 -2.67 -9.15
C GLU A 324 31.27 -3.77 -9.44
N HIS A 325 30.55 -3.65 -10.57
CA HIS A 325 29.49 -4.59 -10.95
C HIS A 325 30.01 -5.88 -11.58
N TYR A 326 31.30 -5.94 -11.95
CA TYR A 326 31.94 -7.12 -12.51
C TYR A 326 32.81 -7.80 -11.45
N THR A 327 32.76 -9.12 -11.39
CA THR A 327 33.72 -9.88 -10.58
C THR A 327 35.05 -10.00 -11.33
N ASP A 328 36.17 -10.05 -10.61
CA ASP A 328 37.50 -10.17 -11.22
C ASP A 328 37.58 -11.42 -12.12
N GLY A 329 38.07 -11.24 -13.34
CA GLY A 329 38.14 -12.28 -14.37
C GLY A 329 36.81 -12.67 -15.04
N SER A 330 35.67 -12.02 -14.74
CA SER A 330 34.39 -12.33 -15.39
C SER A 330 34.32 -11.95 -16.87
N ILE A 331 35.16 -11.00 -17.31
CA ILE A 331 35.28 -10.60 -18.71
C ILE A 331 36.22 -11.56 -19.43
N ASP A 332 35.65 -12.52 -20.14
CA ASP A 332 36.38 -13.44 -21.02
C ASP A 332 36.42 -12.97 -22.49
N THR A 333 37.01 -13.77 -23.36
CA THR A 333 37.11 -13.47 -24.80
C THR A 333 35.76 -13.41 -25.52
N ALA A 334 34.70 -14.06 -25.00
CA ALA A 334 33.37 -13.99 -25.59
C ALA A 334 32.68 -12.65 -25.28
N HIS A 335 33.02 -12.02 -24.16
CA HIS A 335 32.53 -10.68 -23.79
C HIS A 335 33.20 -9.55 -24.60
N ILE A 336 34.39 -9.80 -25.14
CA ILE A 336 35.16 -8.83 -25.95
C ILE A 336 35.04 -9.21 -27.42
N ALA A 337 34.20 -8.49 -28.17
CA ALA A 337 34.13 -8.67 -29.62
C ALA A 337 35.47 -8.36 -30.33
N ASP A 338 35.64 -8.89 -31.54
CA ASP A 338 36.85 -8.70 -32.35
C ASP A 338 37.20 -7.21 -32.52
N SER A 339 38.50 -6.89 -32.39
CA SER A 339 39.04 -5.53 -32.50
C SER A 339 38.50 -4.51 -31.49
N GLN A 340 37.82 -4.93 -30.42
CA GLN A 340 37.33 -3.99 -29.40
C GLN A 340 38.43 -3.40 -28.53
N VAL A 341 39.56 -4.10 -28.31
CA VAL A 341 40.73 -3.56 -27.60
C VAL A 341 41.57 -2.74 -28.58
N THR A 342 41.20 -1.47 -28.74
CA THR A 342 41.91 -0.54 -29.62
C THR A 342 43.16 0.01 -28.94
N THR A 343 44.05 0.63 -29.72
CA THR A 343 45.28 1.27 -29.18
C THR A 343 44.96 2.30 -28.09
N ALA A 344 43.88 3.07 -28.22
CA ALA A 344 43.45 4.04 -27.20
C ALA A 344 43.01 3.39 -25.87
N LYS A 345 42.58 2.12 -25.89
CA LYS A 345 42.22 1.35 -24.69
C LYS A 345 43.43 0.67 -24.02
N ILE A 346 44.58 0.65 -24.69
CA ILE A 346 45.85 0.12 -24.16
C ILE A 346 46.70 1.32 -23.75
N ALA A 347 46.97 1.48 -22.46
CA ALA A 347 47.89 2.52 -22.01
C ALA A 347 49.30 2.32 -22.60
N ASP A 348 50.04 3.41 -22.81
CA ASP A 348 51.41 3.35 -23.31
C ASP A 348 52.27 2.42 -22.43
N ASN A 349 53.04 1.55 -23.08
CA ASN A 349 53.88 0.51 -22.45
C ASN A 349 53.10 -0.55 -21.63
N ALA A 350 51.77 -0.61 -21.71
CA ALA A 350 50.99 -1.62 -20.96
C ALA A 350 51.28 -3.05 -21.43
N VAL A 351 51.67 -3.25 -22.69
CA VAL A 351 52.16 -4.54 -23.22
C VAL A 351 53.66 -4.62 -22.99
N THR A 352 54.06 -5.30 -21.92
CA THR A 352 55.48 -5.51 -21.56
C THR A 352 56.01 -6.80 -22.20
N ASN A 353 57.33 -6.97 -22.24
CA ASN A 353 57.95 -8.20 -22.75
C ASN A 353 57.42 -9.47 -22.06
N ALA A 354 57.05 -9.40 -20.77
CA ALA A 354 56.48 -10.52 -20.04
C ALA A 354 55.04 -10.89 -20.50
N LYS A 355 54.32 -9.96 -21.12
CA LYS A 355 52.99 -10.18 -21.71
C LYS A 355 53.07 -10.68 -23.16
N LEU A 356 54.26 -10.70 -23.76
CA LEU A 356 54.50 -11.23 -25.11
C LEU A 356 55.06 -12.65 -25.01
N ALA A 357 54.34 -13.62 -25.58
CA ALA A 357 54.88 -14.96 -25.75
C ALA A 357 56.08 -14.94 -26.72
N GLY A 358 57.04 -15.86 -26.57
CA GLY A 358 58.15 -16.00 -27.50
C GLY A 358 57.66 -16.25 -28.92
N GLY A 359 57.97 -15.34 -29.85
CA GLY A 359 57.50 -15.38 -31.24
C GLY A 359 56.11 -14.78 -31.49
N ALA A 360 55.46 -14.17 -30.49
CA ALA A 360 54.15 -13.50 -30.66
C ALA A 360 54.19 -12.32 -31.65
N ILE A 361 55.38 -11.74 -31.88
CA ILE A 361 55.61 -10.68 -32.84
C ILE A 361 56.39 -11.25 -34.02
N ASP A 362 55.79 -11.22 -35.22
CA ASP A 362 56.46 -11.58 -36.46
C ASP A 362 57.22 -10.38 -37.07
N SER A 363 57.91 -10.61 -38.18
CA SER A 363 58.65 -9.54 -38.88
C SER A 363 57.75 -8.43 -39.44
N GLY A 364 56.44 -8.67 -39.58
CA GLY A 364 55.45 -7.68 -40.01
C GLY A 364 54.99 -6.77 -38.86
N GLY A 365 55.00 -7.26 -37.62
CA GLY A 365 54.63 -6.52 -36.41
C GLY A 365 55.70 -5.57 -35.85
N LEU A 366 56.94 -5.64 -36.38
CA LEU A 366 58.04 -4.74 -35.99
C LEU A 366 58.19 -3.62 -37.00
N ALA A 367 58.24 -2.37 -36.52
CA ALA A 367 58.65 -1.25 -37.37
C ALA A 367 60.08 -1.49 -37.91
N SER A 368 60.32 -1.12 -39.17
CA SER A 368 61.63 -1.33 -39.84
C SER A 368 62.81 -0.72 -39.08
N THR A 369 62.55 0.33 -38.29
CA THR A 369 63.51 0.99 -37.40
C THR A 369 63.96 0.13 -36.23
N VAL A 370 63.13 -0.79 -35.73
CA VAL A 370 63.47 -1.74 -34.64
C VAL A 370 64.40 -2.84 -35.16
N ILE A 371 64.20 -3.27 -36.42
CA ILE A 371 65.01 -4.32 -37.08
C ILE A 371 66.40 -3.78 -37.51
N SER A 372 66.56 -2.47 -37.64
CA SER A 372 67.80 -1.85 -38.13
C SER A 372 68.96 -1.86 -37.12
N GLY A 373 68.69 -2.21 -35.85
CA GLY A 373 69.72 -2.31 -34.80
C GLY A 373 70.33 -3.70 -34.63
N HIS A 374 69.62 -4.76 -35.04
CA HIS A 374 70.11 -6.14 -34.99
C HIS A 374 69.51 -6.88 -36.18
N SER A 375 70.34 -7.12 -37.20
CA SER A 375 70.03 -7.99 -38.33
C SER A 375 69.45 -9.31 -37.83
N ALA A 376 68.35 -9.73 -38.43
CA ALA A 376 67.75 -11.04 -38.27
C ALA A 376 68.80 -12.17 -38.35
N LEU A 377 69.23 -12.67 -37.20
CA LEU A 377 69.91 -13.97 -37.08
C LEU A 377 68.82 -15.01 -36.78
N ALA A 378 68.17 -15.48 -37.84
CA ALA A 378 67.26 -16.61 -37.76
C ALA A 378 68.04 -17.94 -37.92
N SER A 379 68.15 -18.70 -36.83
CA SER A 379 68.25 -20.17 -36.75
C SER A 379 69.47 -20.95 -37.31
N ALA A 380 70.56 -20.31 -37.73
CA ALA A 380 71.81 -21.02 -38.06
C ALA A 380 73.02 -20.47 -37.27
N ASP A 381 72.77 -19.97 -36.06
CA ASP A 381 73.84 -19.61 -35.14
C ASP A 381 74.72 -20.83 -34.87
N VAL A 382 76.00 -20.64 -35.18
CA VAL A 382 77.16 -21.48 -34.82
C VAL A 382 77.29 -22.79 -35.62
N ASP A 383 77.87 -22.71 -36.82
CA ASP A 383 78.70 -23.82 -37.31
C ASP A 383 79.88 -23.97 -36.34
N THR A 384 79.94 -25.10 -35.67
CA THR A 384 80.88 -25.45 -34.60
C THR A 384 82.32 -25.67 -35.09
N SER A 385 82.71 -25.01 -36.18
CA SER A 385 84.04 -25.07 -36.77
C SER A 385 84.57 -23.65 -36.94
N ASN A 386 85.38 -23.20 -35.97
CA ASN A 386 86.11 -21.92 -35.95
C ASN A 386 86.68 -21.46 -37.31
N ASP A 387 85.96 -20.64 -38.10
CA ASP A 387 86.56 -19.64 -39.03
C ASP A 387 85.50 -18.88 -39.85
N VAL A 388 84.89 -17.83 -39.29
CA VAL A 388 84.18 -16.85 -40.13
C VAL A 388 84.46 -15.42 -39.65
N LEU A 389 85.41 -14.77 -40.31
CA LEU A 389 85.59 -13.31 -40.26
C LEU A 389 84.64 -12.66 -41.28
N LEU A 390 83.66 -11.89 -40.80
CA LEU A 390 82.79 -11.07 -41.65
C LEU A 390 83.39 -9.66 -41.75
N ILE A 391 84.02 -9.32 -42.87
CA ILE A 391 84.46 -7.95 -43.14
C ILE A 391 83.33 -7.24 -43.89
N ASN A 392 82.87 -6.12 -43.33
CA ASN A 392 82.00 -5.17 -44.01
C ASN A 392 82.81 -4.46 -45.11
N ASP A 393 82.63 -4.86 -46.37
CA ASP A 393 83.18 -4.10 -47.49
C ASP A 393 82.30 -2.86 -47.69
N ALA A 394 82.80 -1.71 -47.24
CA ALA A 394 82.12 -0.42 -47.39
C ALA A 394 81.76 -0.07 -48.86
N SER A 395 82.31 -0.80 -49.84
CA SER A 395 82.13 -0.58 -51.27
C SER A 395 81.00 -1.42 -51.90
N ALA A 396 80.46 -2.42 -51.20
CA ALA A 396 79.39 -3.27 -51.71
C ALA A 396 78.38 -3.56 -50.60
N SER A 397 77.10 -3.25 -50.84
CA SER A 397 76.01 -3.31 -49.85
C SER A 397 75.61 -4.73 -49.38
N ALA A 398 76.56 -5.67 -49.26
CA ALA A 398 76.35 -6.98 -48.67
C ALA A 398 77.64 -7.57 -48.08
N ASN A 399 77.52 -8.22 -46.91
CA ASN A 399 78.60 -9.00 -46.30
C ASN A 399 78.90 -10.24 -47.17
N LYS A 400 80.15 -10.41 -47.60
CA LYS A 400 80.57 -11.56 -48.42
C LYS A 400 81.20 -12.65 -47.55
N LYS A 401 80.64 -13.86 -47.58
CA LYS A 401 81.17 -15.06 -46.91
C LYS A 401 82.37 -15.62 -47.68
N ILE A 402 83.58 -15.61 -47.10
CA ILE A 402 84.75 -16.31 -47.64
C ILE A 402 84.89 -17.66 -46.94
N THR A 403 85.08 -18.74 -47.70
CA THR A 403 85.30 -20.11 -47.20
C THR A 403 86.78 -20.49 -47.27
N VAL A 404 87.27 -21.27 -46.30
CA VAL A 404 88.69 -21.67 -46.14
C VAL A 404 89.29 -22.34 -47.39
N ALA A 405 88.46 -22.97 -48.22
CA ALA A 405 88.88 -23.56 -49.51
C ALA A 405 89.50 -22.55 -50.49
N ASN A 406 89.14 -21.26 -50.40
CA ASN A 406 89.66 -20.21 -51.28
C ASN A 406 90.89 -19.48 -50.70
N LEU A 407 91.37 -19.87 -49.51
CA LEU A 407 92.56 -19.30 -48.87
C LEU A 407 93.81 -20.20 -49.01
N ILE A 408 93.63 -21.47 -49.37
CA ILE A 408 94.71 -22.48 -49.53
C ILE A 408 95.08 -22.69 -51.01
N SER A 409 94.38 -22.05 -51.95
CA SER A 409 94.69 -22.09 -53.39
C SER A 409 95.61 -20.95 -53.87
N SER A 410 96.35 -20.28 -52.99
CA SER A 410 97.29 -19.23 -53.40
C SER A 410 98.58 -19.11 -52.58
N ALA A 411 98.90 -20.05 -51.69
CA ALA A 411 100.23 -20.07 -51.06
C ALA A 411 100.67 -21.49 -50.67
N GLY A 412 101.40 -22.16 -51.59
CA GLY A 412 102.31 -23.27 -51.25
C GLY A 412 102.16 -24.55 -52.08
N GLY A 413 102.94 -24.67 -53.17
CA GLY A 413 103.39 -25.98 -53.66
C GLY A 413 103.21 -26.21 -55.17
N LEU A 414 104.16 -25.71 -55.97
CA LEU A 414 104.40 -26.16 -57.35
C LEU A 414 104.76 -27.65 -57.33
N THR A 415 103.79 -28.52 -57.60
CA THR A 415 104.05 -29.98 -57.72
C THR A 415 104.94 -30.32 -58.93
N ASP A 416 105.19 -29.37 -59.83
CA ASP A 416 106.12 -29.53 -60.95
C ASP A 416 106.72 -28.17 -61.37
N VAL A 417 108.05 -28.09 -61.44
CA VAL A 417 108.79 -26.90 -61.92
C VAL A 417 108.74 -26.80 -63.45
N VAL A 418 108.38 -27.87 -64.16
CA VAL A 418 108.35 -27.92 -65.64
C VAL A 418 107.29 -27.00 -66.26
N ALA A 419 106.30 -26.54 -65.48
CA ALA A 419 105.31 -25.55 -65.94
C ALA A 419 105.80 -24.09 -65.85
N ASP A 420 106.95 -23.84 -65.22
CA ASP A 420 107.60 -22.53 -65.22
C ASP A 420 108.53 -22.43 -66.44
N THR A 421 108.24 -21.50 -67.35
CA THR A 421 109.07 -21.24 -68.53
C THR A 421 110.24 -20.28 -68.23
N SER A 422 110.40 -19.84 -66.98
CA SER A 422 111.41 -18.88 -66.53
C SER A 422 111.99 -19.14 -65.14
N PRO A 423 112.20 -20.39 -64.69
CA PRO A 423 112.61 -20.66 -63.32
C PRO A 423 113.99 -20.03 -63.07
N GLN A 424 114.02 -19.04 -62.19
CA GLN A 424 115.25 -18.45 -61.69
C GLN A 424 115.38 -18.82 -60.22
N LEU A 425 116.48 -19.49 -59.87
CA LEU A 425 116.84 -19.69 -58.48
C LEU A 425 117.44 -18.37 -58.02
N GLY A 426 116.72 -17.64 -57.16
CA GLY A 426 117.16 -16.35 -56.60
C GLY A 426 118.38 -16.43 -55.67
N GLY A 427 119.19 -17.50 -55.79
CA GLY A 427 120.33 -17.87 -54.98
C GLY A 427 120.91 -19.23 -55.43
N ASP A 428 121.86 -19.76 -54.66
CA ASP A 428 122.48 -21.06 -54.95
C ASP A 428 121.43 -22.20 -54.91
N LEU A 429 121.55 -23.15 -55.85
CA LEU A 429 120.75 -24.39 -55.83
C LEU A 429 121.29 -25.32 -54.74
N ASP A 430 120.62 -25.39 -53.60
CA ASP A 430 120.88 -26.44 -52.61
C ASP A 430 120.19 -27.75 -53.04
N VAL A 431 120.99 -28.74 -53.40
CA VAL A 431 120.50 -30.07 -53.81
C VAL A 431 120.19 -30.99 -52.63
N ASN A 432 120.42 -30.53 -51.39
CA ASN A 432 120.15 -31.23 -50.13
C ASN A 432 120.59 -32.71 -50.13
N GLY A 433 121.80 -32.96 -50.62
CA GLY A 433 122.42 -34.30 -50.69
C GLY A 433 121.96 -35.19 -51.84
N ASN A 434 121.16 -34.69 -52.79
CA ASN A 434 120.75 -35.44 -53.98
C ASN A 434 121.62 -35.11 -55.20
N ASP A 435 121.66 -36.04 -56.16
CA ASP A 435 122.35 -35.86 -57.43
C ASP A 435 121.48 -35.07 -58.43
N ILE A 436 122.12 -34.27 -59.29
CA ILE A 436 121.48 -33.73 -60.50
C ILE A 436 121.59 -34.79 -61.60
N VAL A 437 120.52 -35.57 -61.80
CA VAL A 437 120.45 -36.67 -62.78
C VAL A 437 119.47 -36.35 -63.90
N SER A 438 119.87 -36.61 -65.14
CA SER A 438 118.95 -36.69 -66.28
C SER A 438 118.44 -38.12 -66.42
N THR A 439 117.16 -38.35 -66.13
CA THR A 439 116.53 -39.68 -66.19
C THR A 439 116.13 -40.10 -67.61
N SER A 440 116.16 -39.17 -68.58
CA SER A 440 115.72 -39.39 -69.96
C SER A 440 116.88 -39.52 -70.97
N ASN A 441 118.13 -39.59 -70.50
CA ASN A 441 119.35 -39.45 -71.32
C ASN A 441 119.49 -38.09 -72.02
N GLY A 442 118.71 -37.08 -71.65
CA GLY A 442 118.90 -35.70 -72.11
C GLY A 442 120.17 -35.09 -71.49
N ASN A 443 120.78 -34.12 -72.18
CA ASN A 443 121.94 -33.40 -71.65
C ASN A 443 121.55 -32.56 -70.42
N ILE A 444 122.42 -32.50 -69.41
CA ILE A 444 122.35 -31.47 -68.38
C ILE A 444 123.24 -30.32 -68.86
N ASP A 445 122.61 -29.34 -69.49
CA ASP A 445 123.30 -28.21 -70.09
C ASP A 445 123.53 -27.09 -69.06
N LEU A 446 124.79 -26.79 -68.73
CA LEU A 446 125.18 -25.67 -67.86
C LEU A 446 125.76 -24.53 -68.71
N LEU A 447 124.90 -23.63 -69.21
CA LEU A 447 125.30 -22.48 -70.02
C LEU A 447 125.22 -21.17 -69.21
N PRO A 448 126.35 -20.57 -68.81
CA PRO A 448 126.33 -19.20 -68.30
C PRO A 448 126.08 -18.22 -69.46
N ASN A 449 125.25 -17.19 -69.22
CA ASN A 449 125.08 -16.11 -70.21
C ASN A 449 126.26 -15.12 -70.15
N GLY A 450 126.71 -14.62 -71.30
CA GLY A 450 127.75 -13.60 -71.41
C GLY A 450 129.16 -14.07 -71.01
N THR A 451 129.79 -13.38 -70.06
CA THR A 451 131.17 -13.64 -69.59
C THR A 451 131.25 -14.61 -68.41
N GLY A 452 130.12 -15.21 -68.01
CA GLY A 452 130.05 -16.09 -66.86
C GLY A 452 130.90 -17.35 -67.01
N LYS A 453 131.29 -17.94 -65.88
CA LYS A 453 132.10 -19.17 -65.80
C LYS A 453 131.32 -20.23 -65.06
N VAL A 454 131.39 -21.48 -65.53
CA VAL A 454 130.98 -22.65 -64.72
C VAL A 454 132.18 -23.02 -63.86
N ILE A 455 132.03 -22.93 -62.55
CA ILE A 455 133.06 -23.32 -61.58
C ILE A 455 132.60 -24.64 -60.95
N MET A 456 133.40 -25.69 -61.12
CA MET A 456 133.22 -26.96 -60.41
C MET A 456 134.40 -27.08 -59.43
N ASP A 457 134.17 -26.66 -58.19
CA ASP A 457 135.16 -26.72 -57.12
C ASP A 457 134.70 -27.68 -56.02
N GLY A 458 135.66 -28.31 -55.35
CA GLY A 458 135.44 -29.06 -54.13
C GLY A 458 135.46 -28.14 -52.92
N ASN A 459 134.78 -28.51 -51.84
CA ASN A 459 134.74 -27.74 -50.59
C ASN A 459 136.08 -27.80 -49.79
N GLY A 460 137.19 -27.45 -50.43
CA GLY A 460 138.45 -27.10 -49.75
C GLY A 460 139.22 -28.20 -49.02
N SER A 461 138.81 -29.47 -49.05
CA SER A 461 139.59 -30.54 -48.39
C SER A 461 139.59 -31.92 -49.07
N THR A 462 138.80 -32.16 -50.11
CA THR A 462 138.89 -33.35 -50.99
C THR A 462 137.79 -33.28 -52.06
N GLY A 463 138.15 -33.25 -53.35
CA GLY A 463 137.23 -33.58 -54.45
C GLY A 463 136.96 -32.48 -55.48
N GLY A 464 137.76 -32.46 -56.55
CA GLY A 464 137.41 -31.79 -57.82
C GLY A 464 136.54 -32.69 -58.71
N VAL A 465 136.54 -32.42 -60.02
CA VAL A 465 135.80 -33.21 -61.03
C VAL A 465 136.36 -34.64 -61.12
N ILE A 466 135.51 -35.66 -60.89
CA ILE A 466 135.81 -37.08 -61.14
C ILE A 466 135.08 -37.50 -62.42
N VAL A 467 135.82 -37.98 -63.42
CA VAL A 467 135.26 -38.52 -64.67
C VAL A 467 135.60 -40.01 -64.73
N SER A 468 134.60 -40.88 -64.57
CA SER A 468 134.85 -42.32 -64.43
C SER A 468 134.89 -43.09 -65.76
N ASP A 469 134.15 -42.67 -66.80
CA ASP A 469 133.92 -43.54 -67.98
C ASP A 469 133.73 -42.82 -69.34
N GLY A 470 134.33 -41.64 -69.60
CA GLY A 470 134.18 -40.99 -70.91
C GLY A 470 135.09 -39.79 -71.22
N ASN A 471 135.26 -39.51 -72.51
CA ASN A 471 136.07 -38.41 -73.06
C ASN A 471 135.63 -37.03 -72.53
N ILE A 472 136.62 -36.17 -72.21
CA ILE A 472 136.40 -34.75 -71.96
C ILE A 472 136.74 -33.97 -73.24
N ASP A 473 135.70 -33.51 -73.95
CA ASP A 473 135.87 -32.68 -75.14
C ASP A 473 135.94 -31.17 -74.76
N ILE A 474 137.14 -30.60 -74.76
CA ILE A 474 137.36 -29.16 -74.47
C ILE A 474 137.46 -28.38 -75.78
N ARG A 475 136.35 -27.81 -76.24
CA ARG A 475 136.30 -27.02 -77.48
C ARG A 475 136.15 -25.54 -77.16
N SER A 476 137.03 -24.69 -77.69
CA SER A 476 136.80 -23.24 -77.68
C SER A 476 135.91 -22.89 -78.87
N GLY A 477 134.84 -22.11 -78.64
CA GLY A 477 133.86 -21.76 -79.67
C GLY A 477 134.40 -20.89 -80.82
N SER A 478 135.66 -20.44 -80.76
CA SER A 478 136.26 -19.50 -81.71
C SER A 478 137.54 -20.00 -82.40
N GLY A 479 137.85 -21.30 -82.34
CA GLY A 479 138.88 -21.92 -83.20
C GLY A 479 140.34 -21.59 -82.83
N ALA A 480 140.62 -21.20 -81.58
CA ALA A 480 141.99 -21.01 -81.08
C ALA A 480 142.29 -21.91 -79.86
N VAL A 481 143.55 -22.35 -79.76
CA VAL A 481 144.08 -23.43 -78.90
C VAL A 481 143.55 -23.42 -77.45
N SER A 482 142.70 -24.40 -77.09
CA SER A 482 142.41 -24.76 -75.69
C SER A 482 143.68 -25.34 -75.06
N LYS A 483 144.34 -24.61 -74.16
CA LYS A 483 145.50 -25.11 -73.41
C LYS A 483 145.06 -25.48 -72.00
N VAL A 484 145.13 -26.76 -71.64
CA VAL A 484 144.99 -27.20 -70.24
C VAL A 484 146.30 -26.91 -69.53
N LYS A 485 146.30 -25.97 -68.58
CA LYS A 485 147.44 -25.74 -67.70
C LYS A 485 147.15 -26.38 -66.36
N PHE A 486 147.88 -27.45 -66.04
CA PHE A 486 147.90 -28.02 -64.70
C PHE A 486 148.94 -27.26 -63.87
N TYR A 487 148.51 -26.53 -62.84
CA TYR A 487 149.40 -25.92 -61.86
C TYR A 487 149.44 -26.82 -60.63
N CYS A 488 150.64 -27.23 -60.19
CA CYS A 488 150.84 -27.87 -58.89
C CYS A 488 151.70 -26.95 -58.01
N GLU A 489 151.26 -26.72 -56.77
CA GLU A 489 151.99 -25.89 -55.81
C GLU A 489 153.24 -26.61 -55.29
N VAL A 490 154.24 -25.82 -54.92
CA VAL A 490 155.64 -26.05 -55.27
C VAL A 490 156.42 -27.08 -54.44
N ASN A 491 155.78 -27.89 -53.58
CA ASN A 491 156.51 -28.69 -52.56
C ASN A 491 156.09 -30.16 -52.36
N ASN A 492 155.34 -30.80 -53.26
CA ASN A 492 155.18 -32.27 -53.22
C ASN A 492 155.14 -32.89 -54.62
N ALA A 493 156.01 -33.89 -54.85
CA ALA A 493 156.20 -34.55 -56.13
C ALA A 493 155.13 -35.60 -56.41
N HIS A 494 154.07 -35.23 -57.14
CA HIS A 494 153.11 -36.19 -57.69
C HIS A 494 153.23 -36.23 -59.23
N ALA A 495 153.43 -37.44 -59.76
CA ALA A 495 153.57 -37.71 -61.19
C ALA A 495 152.25 -37.47 -61.92
N GLN A 496 152.26 -36.59 -62.93
CA GLN A 496 151.20 -36.53 -63.92
C GLN A 496 151.49 -37.57 -64.99
N THR A 497 150.64 -38.59 -65.09
CA THR A 497 150.74 -39.61 -66.14
C THR A 497 149.51 -39.48 -67.04
N LEU A 498 149.68 -38.98 -68.27
CA LEU A 498 148.74 -39.30 -69.33
C LEU A 498 149.10 -40.70 -69.82
N GLN A 499 148.37 -41.72 -69.39
CA GLN A 499 148.47 -43.04 -70.03
C GLN A 499 147.50 -43.08 -71.21
N ALA A 500 148.01 -43.45 -72.38
CA ALA A 500 147.15 -43.86 -73.48
C ALA A 500 146.58 -45.25 -73.18
N GLN A 501 145.29 -45.45 -73.46
CA GLN A 501 144.83 -46.72 -74.02
C GLN A 501 144.64 -46.53 -75.51
#